data_AF-A0A817CES3-F1
#
_entry.id   AF-A0A817CES3-F1
#
_cell.length_a   1.000
_cell.length_b   1.000
_cell.length_c   1.000
_cell.angle_alpha   90.00
_cell.angle_beta   90.00
_cell.angle_gamma   90.00
#
_symmetry.space_group_name_H-M   'P 1'
#
loop_
_entity.id
_entity.type
_entity.pdbx_description
1 polymer ?
#
loop_
_entity_poly.entity_id
_entity_poly.type
_entity_poly.pdbx_seq_one_letter_code
_entity_poly.pdbx_strand_id
1 'polypeptide(L)'
;MPTTPSPLPCPERAIIGFFLYIASIFTFLIYLLWAYLPNNWFDKIGITYYPHKYWSIAMAVVVVTLLIAIVLGNCLVNSLSVPSLDCMRLIHDRHTRKIINIKKSNTDAIPPVCDLDLAFVNRILYSSDIK
;
A
#
# COMPACT_ATOMS: atom_id res chain seq x y z
N MET A 1 11.53 -8.30 26.50
CA MET A 1 10.81 -7.12 25.96
C MET A 1 10.10 -7.56 24.69
N PRO A 2 8.80 -7.35 24.52
CA PRO A 2 8.16 -7.62 23.24
C PRO A 2 8.64 -6.56 22.24
N THR A 3 9.37 -6.98 21.21
CA THR A 3 9.79 -6.12 20.12
C THR A 3 8.55 -5.78 19.30
N THR A 4 8.00 -4.59 19.48
CA THR A 4 6.97 -4.09 18.56
C THR A 4 7.62 -3.99 17.18
N PRO A 5 7.10 -4.68 16.14
CA PRO A 5 7.70 -4.63 14.82
C PRO A 5 7.57 -3.21 14.30
N SER A 6 8.68 -2.47 14.28
CA SER A 6 8.71 -1.13 13.71
C SER A 6 8.44 -1.24 12.19
N PRO A 7 7.64 -0.33 11.62
CA PRO A 7 7.36 -0.31 10.18
C PRO A 7 8.54 0.25 9.36
N LEU A 8 9.66 0.56 10.02
CA LEU A 8 10.83 1.13 9.36
C LEU A 8 11.51 0.10 8.45
N PRO A 9 12.17 0.57 7.37
CA PRO A 9 12.99 -0.28 6.52
C PRO A 9 14.17 -0.80 7.33
N CYS A 10 14.01 -2.00 7.90
CA CYS A 10 15.07 -2.73 8.58
C CYS A 10 15.79 -3.64 7.56
N PRO A 11 17.12 -3.75 7.62
CA PRO A 11 17.89 -4.59 6.70
C PRO A 11 17.43 -6.06 6.71
N GLU A 12 16.99 -6.56 7.88
CA GLU A 12 16.43 -7.91 8.03
C GLU A 12 15.18 -8.15 7.16
N ARG A 13 14.26 -7.19 7.07
CA ARG A 13 13.06 -7.29 6.23
C ARG A 13 13.42 -7.30 4.74
N ALA A 14 14.43 -6.51 4.35
CA ALA A 14 14.90 -6.46 2.97
C ALA A 14 15.49 -7.81 2.52
N ILE A 15 16.24 -8.49 3.40
CA ILE A 15 16.78 -9.82 3.15
C ILE A 15 15.66 -10.85 2.94
N ILE A 16 14.65 -10.86 3.81
CA ILE A 16 13.49 -11.76 3.67
C ILE A 16 12.76 -11.50 2.35
N GLY A 17 12.51 -10.24 2.01
CA GLY A 17 11.87 -9.87 0.74
C GLY A 17 12.68 -10.32 -0.48
N PHE A 18 14.00 -10.21 -0.42
CA PHE A 18 14.89 -10.68 -1.49
C PHE A 18 14.85 -12.20 -1.68
N PHE A 19 14.88 -12.98 -0.61
CA PHE A 19 14.74 -14.44 -0.69
C PHE A 19 13.36 -14.84 -1.25
N LEU A 20 12.29 -14.18 -0.79
CA LEU A 20 10.93 -14.40 -1.31
C LEU A 20 10.84 -14.07 -2.80
N TYR A 21 11.52 -13.02 -3.26
CA TYR A 21 11.56 -12.65 -4.67
C TYR A 21 12.23 -13.74 -5.52
N ILE A 22 13.41 -14.22 -5.13
CA ILE A 22 14.09 -15.31 -5.86
C ILE A 22 13.24 -16.59 -5.83
N ALA A 23 12.73 -16.96 -4.67
CA ALA A 23 11.91 -18.15 -4.51
C ALA A 23 10.62 -18.09 -5.34
N SER A 24 9.98 -16.92 -5.43
CA SER A 24 8.77 -16.73 -6.24
C SER A 24 9.06 -16.85 -7.74
N ILE A 25 10.15 -16.27 -8.25
CA ILE A 25 10.56 -16.45 -9.66
C ILE A 25 10.84 -17.93 -9.94
N PHE A 26 11.61 -18.58 -9.09
CA PHE A 26 11.97 -19.99 -9.27
C PHE A 26 10.72 -20.89 -9.29
N THR A 27 9.81 -20.70 -8.34
CA THR A 27 8.54 -21.43 -8.26
C THR A 27 7.67 -21.15 -9.48
N PHE A 28 7.63 -19.90 -9.96
CA PHE A 28 6.88 -19.51 -11.14
C PHE A 28 7.42 -20.18 -12.42
N LEU A 29 8.75 -20.27 -12.57
CA LEU A 29 9.37 -20.97 -13.70
C LEU A 29 9.05 -22.46 -13.69
N ILE A 30 9.12 -23.12 -12.52
CA ILE A 30 8.72 -24.52 -12.37
C ILE A 30 7.24 -24.70 -12.72
N TYR A 31 6.37 -23.80 -12.26
CA TYR A 31 4.96 -23.82 -12.57
C TYR A 31 4.69 -23.69 -14.07
N LEU A 32 5.37 -22.77 -14.77
CA LEU A 32 5.25 -22.63 -16.23
C LEU A 32 5.74 -23.89 -16.95
N LEU A 33 6.89 -24.42 -16.54
CA LEU A 33 7.43 -25.64 -17.12
C LEU A 33 6.43 -26.80 -16.96
N TRP A 34 5.84 -26.96 -15.78
CA TRP A 34 4.80 -27.97 -15.54
C TRP A 34 3.51 -27.72 -16.35
N ALA A 35 3.03 -26.48 -16.41
CA ALA A 35 1.78 -26.15 -17.09
C ALA A 35 1.85 -26.34 -18.62
N TYR A 36 2.99 -25.98 -19.23
CA TYR A 36 3.15 -25.95 -20.69
C TYR A 36 3.84 -27.18 -21.30
N LEU A 37 4.68 -27.92 -20.56
CA LEU A 37 5.31 -29.12 -21.14
C LEU A 37 4.28 -30.21 -21.45
N PRO A 38 4.35 -30.86 -22.62
CA PRO A 38 3.49 -32.00 -22.93
C PRO A 38 3.81 -33.21 -22.04
N ASN A 39 2.77 -33.99 -21.73
CA ASN A 39 2.82 -35.14 -20.81
C ASN A 39 3.96 -36.12 -21.12
N ASN A 40 4.18 -36.37 -22.41
CA ASN A 40 5.20 -37.31 -22.90
C ASN A 40 6.63 -36.97 -22.45
N TRP A 41 6.91 -35.71 -22.09
CA TRP A 41 8.21 -35.33 -21.53
C TRP A 41 8.36 -35.76 -20.08
N PHE A 42 7.30 -35.67 -19.28
CA PHE A 42 7.30 -36.13 -17.89
C PHE A 42 7.49 -37.65 -17.80
N ASP A 43 6.85 -38.39 -18.72
CA ASP A 43 6.99 -39.85 -18.79
C ASP A 43 8.43 -40.27 -19.09
N LYS A 44 9.15 -39.51 -19.94
CA LYS A 44 10.59 -39.75 -20.23
C LYS A 44 11.51 -39.46 -19.04
N ILE A 45 11.12 -38.52 -18.18
CA ILE A 45 11.84 -38.17 -16.96
C ILE A 45 11.50 -39.15 -15.82
N GLY A 46 10.52 -40.04 -16.03
CA GLY A 46 10.08 -41.03 -15.03
C GLY A 46 9.07 -40.48 -14.02
N ILE A 47 8.48 -39.31 -14.29
CA ILE A 47 7.47 -38.69 -13.43
C ILE A 47 6.09 -39.15 -13.92
N THR A 48 5.61 -40.26 -13.38
CA THR A 48 4.33 -40.88 -13.78
C THR A 48 3.11 -40.35 -13.03
N TYR A 49 3.30 -39.67 -11.87
CA TYR A 49 2.20 -39.15 -11.07
C TYR A 49 2.35 -37.64 -10.84
N TYR A 50 1.59 -36.85 -11.60
CA TYR A 50 1.42 -35.41 -11.43
C TYR A 50 -0.06 -35.04 -11.48
N PRO A 51 -0.48 -33.92 -10.85
CA PRO A 51 -1.87 -33.51 -10.87
C PRO A 51 -2.35 -33.22 -12.30
N HIS A 52 -3.64 -33.42 -12.56
CA HIS A 52 -4.22 -33.15 -13.87
C HIS A 52 -3.99 -31.69 -14.28
N LYS A 53 -3.66 -31.42 -15.56
CA LYS A 53 -3.32 -30.09 -16.05
C LYS A 53 -4.38 -29.01 -15.81
N TYR A 54 -5.64 -29.38 -15.65
CA TYR A 54 -6.70 -28.45 -15.23
C TYR A 54 -6.35 -27.67 -13.95
N TRP A 55 -5.57 -28.28 -13.05
CA TRP A 55 -5.11 -27.63 -11.83
C TRP A 55 -4.22 -26.40 -12.09
N SER A 56 -3.54 -26.31 -13.24
CA SER A 56 -2.78 -25.10 -13.57
C SER A 56 -3.72 -23.90 -13.71
N ILE A 57 -4.81 -24.06 -14.46
CA ILE A 57 -5.82 -23.02 -14.65
C ILE A 57 -6.46 -22.66 -13.31
N ALA A 58 -6.83 -23.66 -12.50
CA ALA A 58 -7.42 -23.43 -11.19
C ALA A 58 -6.47 -22.65 -10.25
N MET A 59 -5.18 -23.00 -10.21
CA MET A 59 -4.18 -22.29 -9.41
C MET A 59 -4.02 -20.85 -9.87
N ALA A 60 -3.97 -20.59 -11.18
CA ALA A 60 -3.89 -19.22 -11.71
C ALA A 60 -5.09 -18.37 -11.27
N VAL A 61 -6.29 -18.91 -11.35
CA VAL A 61 -7.53 -18.23 -10.91
C VAL A 61 -7.49 -17.94 -9.40
N VAL A 62 -7.04 -18.90 -8.58
CA VAL A 62 -6.93 -18.71 -7.14
C VAL A 62 -5.92 -17.60 -6.80
N VAL A 63 -4.76 -17.56 -7.45
CA VAL A 63 -3.75 -16.51 -7.23
C VAL A 63 -4.30 -15.13 -7.57
N VAL A 64 -4.96 -14.97 -8.72
CA VAL A 64 -5.57 -13.69 -9.12
C VAL A 64 -6.65 -13.27 -8.12
N THR A 65 -7.52 -14.20 -7.72
CA THR A 65 -8.59 -13.91 -6.75
C THR A 65 -8.00 -13.51 -5.39
N LEU A 66 -6.93 -14.18 -4.94
CA LEU A 66 -6.24 -13.86 -3.69
C LEU A 66 -5.60 -12.46 -3.74
N LEU A 67 -4.96 -12.09 -4.86
CA LEU A 67 -4.38 -10.76 -5.03
C LEU A 67 -5.45 -9.66 -4.94
N ILE A 68 -6.59 -9.85 -5.60
CA ILE A 68 -7.73 -8.92 -5.50
C ILE A 68 -8.22 -8.84 -4.05
N ALA A 69 -8.39 -9.99 -3.39
CA ALA A 69 -8.82 -10.04 -2.00
C ALA A 69 -7.85 -9.34 -1.05
N ILE A 70 -6.53 -9.46 -1.27
CA ILE A 70 -5.51 -8.75 -0.49
C ILE A 70 -5.62 -7.24 -0.68
N VAL A 71 -5.78 -6.75 -1.91
CA VAL A 71 -5.93 -5.31 -2.18
C VAL A 71 -7.19 -4.76 -1.51
N LEU A 72 -8.33 -5.42 -1.71
CA LEU A 72 -9.60 -5.03 -1.09
C LEU A 72 -9.52 -5.10 0.44
N GLY A 73 -8.91 -6.16 0.98
CA GLY A 73 -8.68 -6.33 2.41
C GLY A 73 -7.86 -5.18 3.00
N ASN A 74 -6.77 -4.77 2.34
CA ASN A 74 -5.97 -3.64 2.77
C ASN A 74 -6.75 -2.32 2.71
N CYS A 75 -7.55 -2.09 1.66
CA CYS A 75 -8.41 -0.91 1.58
C CYS A 75 -9.44 -0.86 2.72
N LEU A 76 -10.04 -2.01 3.07
CA LEU A 76 -10.98 -2.11 4.17
C LEU A 76 -10.31 -1.85 5.52
N VAL A 77 -9.17 -2.49 5.78
CA VAL A 77 -8.40 -2.29 7.02
C VAL A 77 -7.96 -0.83 7.15
N ASN A 78 -7.49 -0.21 6.07
CA ASN A 78 -7.13 1.20 6.06
C ASN A 78 -8.34 2.09 6.39
N SER A 79 -9.49 1.81 5.78
CA SER A 79 -10.74 2.57 6.02
C SER A 79 -11.25 2.44 7.45
N LEU A 80 -11.06 1.29 8.09
CA LEU A 80 -11.42 1.06 9.50
C LEU A 80 -10.43 1.69 10.48
N SER A 81 -9.18 1.88 10.06
CA SER A 81 -8.10 2.41 10.90
C SER A 81 -8.06 3.93 10.94
N VAL A 82 -8.60 4.60 9.92
CA VAL A 82 -8.69 6.06 9.87
C VAL A 82 -9.93 6.57 10.61
N PRO A 83 -9.87 7.76 11.23
CA PRO A 83 -11.05 8.40 11.79
C PRO A 83 -12.05 8.77 10.68
N SER A 84 -13.29 9.10 11.05
CA SER A 84 -14.34 9.53 10.10
C SER A 84 -13.83 10.64 9.17
N LEU A 85 -14.28 10.64 7.92
CA LEU A 85 -13.83 11.60 6.89
C LEU A 85 -14.13 13.06 7.27
N ASP A 86 -15.10 13.29 8.16
CA ASP A 86 -15.45 14.62 8.68
C ASP A 86 -14.49 15.11 9.79
N CYS A 87 -13.56 14.28 10.23
CA CYS A 87 -12.65 14.64 11.31
C CYS A 87 -11.51 15.54 10.81
N MET A 88 -11.47 16.79 11.29
CA MET A 88 -10.39 17.75 11.00
C MET A 88 -8.98 17.23 11.34
N ARG A 89 -8.86 16.21 12.19
CA ARG A 89 -7.59 15.56 12.54
C ARG A 89 -6.94 14.84 11.34
N LEU A 90 -7.69 14.51 10.30
CA LEU A 90 -7.12 14.00 9.04
C LEU A 90 -6.27 15.05 8.32
N ILE A 91 -6.58 16.33 8.49
CA ILE A 91 -5.92 17.46 7.80
C ILE A 91 -4.81 18.05 8.67
N HIS A 92 -4.93 17.98 9.99
CA HIS A 92 -3.99 18.58 10.93
C HIS A 92 -3.16 17.55 11.70
N ASP A 93 -1.85 17.66 11.59
CA ASP A 93 -0.88 16.89 12.34
C ASP A 93 -0.36 17.65 13.57
N ARG A 94 0.58 17.05 14.32
CA ARG A 94 1.19 17.68 15.50
C ARG A 94 2.01 18.93 15.15
N HIS A 95 2.53 19.02 13.93
CA HIS A 95 3.40 20.12 13.50
C HIS A 95 2.66 21.27 12.81
N THR A 96 1.35 21.11 12.57
CA THR A 96 0.49 22.15 11.98
C THR A 96 0.53 23.44 12.80
N ARG A 97 0.92 24.54 12.15
CA ARG A 97 1.01 25.87 12.75
C ARG A 97 -0.26 26.68 12.50
N LYS A 98 -1.07 26.89 13.52
CA LYS A 98 -2.32 27.68 13.41
C LYS A 98 -2.07 29.19 13.38
N ILE A 99 -2.88 29.91 12.61
CA ILE A 99 -2.93 31.39 12.48
C ILE A 99 -3.07 32.10 13.84
N ILE A 100 -3.62 31.46 14.87
CA ILE A 100 -3.85 32.03 16.21
C ILE A 100 -2.55 32.58 16.84
N ASN A 101 -1.39 32.03 16.47
CA ASN A 101 -0.09 32.54 16.93
C ASN A 101 0.30 33.92 16.32
N ILE A 102 -0.33 34.35 15.23
CA ILE A 102 -0.06 35.65 14.58
C ILE A 102 -0.66 36.81 15.37
N LYS A 103 -1.82 36.62 16.04
CA LYS A 103 -2.42 37.67 16.88
C LYS A 103 -1.54 38.07 18.08
N LYS A 104 -0.52 37.26 18.38
CA LYS A 104 0.43 37.49 19.48
C LYS A 104 1.78 38.06 19.00
N SER A 105 2.00 38.21 17.69
CA SER A 105 3.21 38.84 17.15
C SER A 105 3.00 40.35 16.97
N ASN A 106 4.07 41.13 17.16
CA ASN A 106 4.08 42.58 16.96
C ASN A 106 3.49 42.95 15.60
N THR A 107 2.60 43.94 15.59
CA THR A 107 1.84 44.38 14.40
C THR A 107 2.73 45.00 13.32
N ASP A 108 3.95 45.39 13.67
CA ASP A 108 4.94 46.00 12.77
C ASP A 108 5.94 45.01 12.16
N ALA A 109 5.81 43.71 12.45
CA ALA A 109 6.69 42.66 11.95
C ALA A 109 6.00 41.79 10.88
N ILE A 110 6.80 41.23 9.96
CA ILE A 110 6.32 40.24 8.99
C ILE A 110 5.76 39.03 9.76
N PRO A 111 4.53 38.57 9.44
CA PRO A 111 3.90 37.48 10.17
C PRO A 111 4.66 36.16 9.98
N PRO A 112 4.71 35.30 11.01
CA PRO A 112 5.35 34.00 10.91
C PRO A 112 4.58 33.07 9.96
N VAL A 113 5.31 32.17 9.29
CA VAL A 113 4.73 31.14 8.42
C VAL A 113 3.78 30.24 9.23
N CYS A 114 2.53 30.17 8.80
CA CYS A 114 1.48 29.35 9.38
C CYS A 114 0.73 28.57 8.29
N ASP A 115 0.13 27.45 8.67
CA ASP A 115 -0.70 26.66 7.77
C ASP A 115 -2.11 27.26 7.72
N LEU A 116 -2.57 27.52 6.49
CA LEU A 116 -3.92 27.98 6.21
C LEU A 116 -4.83 26.77 6.00
N ASP A 117 -6.04 26.85 6.55
CA ASP A 117 -7.04 25.83 6.27
C ASP A 117 -7.45 25.85 4.78
N LEU A 118 -7.61 24.67 4.19
CA LEU A 118 -7.99 24.52 2.79
C LEU A 118 -9.34 25.18 2.50
N ALA A 119 -10.29 25.11 3.44
CA ALA A 119 -11.57 25.78 3.30
C ALA A 119 -11.42 27.31 3.19
N PHE A 120 -10.48 27.89 3.95
CA PHE A 120 -10.17 29.31 3.89
C PHE A 120 -9.50 29.69 2.57
N VAL A 121 -8.52 28.91 2.10
CA VAL A 121 -7.85 29.15 0.81
C VAL A 121 -8.84 29.03 -0.35
N ASN A 122 -9.66 27.97 -0.37
CA ASN A 122 -10.65 27.77 -1.42
C ASN A 122 -11.68 28.89 -1.45
N ARG A 123 -12.11 29.38 -0.27
CA ARG A 123 -12.99 30.54 -0.21
C ARG A 123 -12.31 31.76 -0.80
N ILE A 124 -11.06 32.08 -0.46
CA ILE A 124 -10.38 33.27 -1.01
C ILE A 124 -10.17 33.14 -2.52
N LEU A 125 -9.71 31.97 -2.99
CA LEU A 125 -9.32 31.78 -4.38
C LEU A 125 -10.52 31.66 -5.33
N TYR A 126 -11.63 31.07 -4.87
CA TYR A 126 -12.79 30.74 -5.70
C TYR A 126 -14.07 31.52 -5.34
N SER A 127 -14.08 32.34 -4.29
CA SER A 127 -15.20 33.28 -4.10
C SER A 127 -15.15 34.30 -5.24
N SER A 128 -16.25 34.39 -5.98
CA SER A 128 -16.47 35.31 -7.09
C SER A 128 -16.47 36.81 -6.71
N ASP A 129 -15.96 37.17 -5.53
CA ASP A 129 -15.89 38.54 -4.99
C ASP A 129 -14.58 39.27 -5.36
N ILE A 130 -13.78 38.68 -6.27
CA ILE A 130 -12.71 39.41 -6.96
C ILE A 130 -13.30 39.89 -8.30
N LYS A 131 -14.15 40.91 -8.25
CA LYS A 131 -14.49 41.72 -9.42
C LYS A 131 -14.58 43.19 -9.04
#